data_AF-A0A0R1M8B2-F1
#
_entry.id   AF-A0A0R1M8B2-F1
#
_cell.length_a   1.000
_cell.length_b   1.000
_cell.length_c   1.000
_cell.angle_alpha   90.00
_cell.angle_beta   90.00
_cell.angle_gamma   90.00
#
_symmetry.space_group_name_H-M   'P 1'
#
loop_
_entity.id
_entity.type
_entity.pdbx_description
1 polymer ?
#
loop_
_entity_poly.entity_id
_entity_poly.type
_entity_poly.pdbx_seq_one_letter_code
_entity_poly.pdbx_strand_id
1 'polypeptide(L)'
;MNKFFNVVVGGLGVMYVLNDTYFRLMIKLYRHQGYSLQTAEKITNSVDIFSTIIILTIFLVIFGFLAIFSNMFYFMQGNFLFKIFFNCIAMFMPFLYVNNAWFLLYELLFCGLFWNYLRLLKKKENNLRLGQALFPVSKGHHLKTNSK
;
A
#
# COMPACT_ATOMS: atom_id res chain seq x y z
N MET A 1 -10.53 2.33 -11.34
CA MET A 1 -10.79 1.40 -10.24
C MET A 1 -9.56 0.59 -9.83
N ASN A 2 -8.95 -0.19 -10.73
CA ASN A 2 -7.78 -1.02 -10.40
C ASN A 2 -6.60 -0.25 -9.77
N LYS A 3 -6.17 0.89 -10.36
CA LYS A 3 -5.08 1.73 -9.80
C LYS A 3 -5.35 2.14 -8.34
N PHE A 4 -6.60 2.49 -8.02
CA PHE A 4 -7.00 2.95 -6.69
C PHE A 4 -6.82 1.84 -5.65
N PHE A 5 -7.33 0.63 -5.90
CA PHE A 5 -7.20 -0.48 -4.96
C PHE A 5 -5.74 -0.83 -4.65
N ASN A 6 -4.87 -0.92 -5.66
CA ASN A 6 -3.45 -1.18 -5.43
C ASN A 6 -2.76 -0.07 -4.61
N VAL A 7 -3.14 1.20 -4.82
CA VAL A 7 -2.60 2.32 -4.03
C VAL A 7 -3.11 2.27 -2.59
N VAL A 8 -4.39 1.96 -2.38
CA VAL A 8 -4.99 1.80 -1.04
C VAL A 8 -4.33 0.66 -0.28
N VAL A 9 -4.17 -0.51 -0.90
CA VAL A 9 -3.47 -1.66 -0.28
C VAL A 9 -2.05 -1.28 0.11
N GLY A 10 -1.33 -0.59 -0.77
CA GLY A 10 0.02 -0.12 -0.46
C GLY A 10 0.06 0.91 0.66
N GLY A 11 -0.87 1.87 0.68
CA GLY A 11 -1.00 2.84 1.77
C GLY A 11 -1.30 2.19 3.11
N LEU A 12 -2.25 1.25 3.14
CA LEU A 12 -2.58 0.47 4.34
C LEU A 12 -1.39 -0.36 4.82
N GLY A 13 -0.64 -0.97 3.91
CA GLY A 13 0.56 -1.73 4.26
C GLY A 13 1.66 -0.84 4.84
N VAL A 14 1.84 0.38 4.32
CA VAL A 14 2.80 1.34 4.92
C VAL A 14 2.34 1.78 6.31
N MET A 15 1.05 2.06 6.50
CA MET A 15 0.50 2.37 7.83
C MET A 15 0.71 1.21 8.82
N TYR A 16 0.54 -0.03 8.36
CA TYR A 16 0.84 -1.22 9.15
C TYR A 16 2.31 -1.25 9.58
N VAL A 17 3.25 -1.13 8.63
CA VAL A 17 4.70 -1.12 8.90
C VAL A 17 5.08 -0.02 9.90
N LEU A 18 4.53 1.18 9.76
CA LEU A 18 4.81 2.29 10.67
C LEU A 18 4.31 2.02 12.08
N ASN A 19 3.07 1.55 12.23
CA ASN A 19 2.50 1.23 13.54
C ASN A 19 3.25 0.08 14.24
N ASP A 20 3.63 -0.93 13.47
CA ASP A 20 4.36 -2.08 13.97
C ASP A 20 5.81 -1.72 14.35
N THR A 21 6.47 -0.89 13.54
CA THR A 21 7.77 -0.31 13.87
C THR A 21 7.70 0.55 15.13
N TYR A 22 6.65 1.36 15.27
CA TYR A 22 6.41 2.18 16.46
C TYR A 22 6.23 1.31 17.72
N PHE A 23 5.42 0.25 17.63
CA PHE A 23 5.23 -0.72 18.71
C PHE A 23 6.56 -1.33 19.16
N ARG A 24 7.38 -1.81 18.20
CA ARG A 24 8.71 -2.37 18.48
C ARG A 24 9.66 -1.35 19.13
N LEU A 25 9.64 -0.10 18.67
CA LEU A 25 10.46 0.97 19.24
C LEU A 25 10.06 1.26 20.69
N MET A 26 8.76 1.36 20.98
CA MET A 26 8.24 1.59 22.33
C MET A 26 8.65 0.47 23.28
N ILE A 27 8.50 -0.80 22.88
CA ILE A 27 8.96 -1.93 23.69
C ILE A 27 10.46 -1.86 23.97
N LYS A 28 11.28 -1.56 22.94
CA LYS A 28 12.74 -1.43 23.11
C LYS A 28 13.11 -0.31 24.09
N LEU A 29 12.43 0.84 24.02
CA LEU A 29 12.66 1.97 24.91
C LEU A 29 12.33 1.62 26.37
N TYR A 30 11.16 1.01 26.62
CA TYR A 30 10.80 0.60 27.99
C TYR A 30 11.73 -0.49 28.53
N ARG A 31 12.17 -1.43 27.69
CA ARG A 31 13.17 -2.42 28.11
C ARG A 31 14.51 -1.78 28.47
N HIS A 32 14.94 -0.75 27.74
CA HIS A 32 16.15 0.00 28.08
C HIS A 32 16.01 0.77 29.41
N GLN A 33 14.79 1.16 29.78
CA GLN A 33 14.50 1.78 31.07
C GLN A 33 14.41 0.78 32.24
N GLY A 34 14.64 -0.51 32.00
CA GLY A 34 14.66 -1.56 33.03
C GLY A 34 13.32 -2.26 33.25
N TYR A 35 12.28 -1.95 32.47
CA TYR A 35 11.02 -2.67 32.55
C TYR A 35 11.13 -4.09 31.99
N SER A 36 10.45 -5.04 32.64
CA SER A 36 10.31 -6.41 32.11
C SER A 36 9.55 -6.38 30.77
N LEU A 37 9.79 -7.37 29.90
CA LEU A 37 9.13 -7.48 28.59
C LEU A 37 7.59 -7.45 28.73
N GLN A 38 7.06 -8.21 29.70
CA GLN A 38 5.62 -8.29 29.96
C GLN A 38 5.04 -6.94 30.39
N THR A 39 5.77 -6.17 31.20
CA THR A 39 5.35 -4.83 31.63
C THR A 39 5.40 -3.84 30.46
N ALA A 40 6.46 -3.89 29.64
CA ALA A 40 6.60 -3.05 28.46
C ALA A 40 5.50 -3.31 27.42
N GLU A 41 5.18 -4.59 27.16
CA GLU A 41 4.07 -4.98 26.28
C GLU A 41 2.72 -4.51 26.84
N LYS A 42 2.47 -4.67 28.14
CA LYS A 42 1.22 -4.24 28.77
C LYS A 42 1.04 -2.72 28.71
N ILE A 43 2.10 -1.95 28.96
CA ILE A 43 2.06 -0.48 28.86
C ILE A 43 1.82 -0.06 27.40
N THR A 44 2.54 -0.67 26.46
CA THR A 44 2.40 -0.33 25.03
C THR A 44 1.02 -0.74 24.48
N ASN A 45 0.46 -1.86 24.95
CA ASN A 45 -0.88 -2.32 24.59
C ASN A 45 -2.00 -1.45 25.17
N SER A 46 -1.76 -0.77 26.30
CA SER A 46 -2.76 0.16 26.87
C SER A 46 -3.03 1.39 25.98
N VAL A 47 -2.21 1.60 24.95
CA VAL A 47 -2.34 2.67 23.95
C VAL A 47 -3.12 2.18 22.70
N ASP A 48 -3.87 1.07 22.79
CA ASP A 48 -4.71 0.50 21.70
C ASP A 48 -3.96 0.17 20.39
N ILE A 49 -2.63 0.07 20.44
CA ILE A 49 -1.79 -0.22 19.27
C ILE A 49 -2.10 -1.61 18.73
N PHE A 50 -2.33 -2.58 19.62
CA PHE A 50 -2.68 -3.95 19.23
C PHE A 50 -4.02 -4.01 18.48
N SER A 51 -5.05 -3.29 18.99
CA SER A 51 -6.35 -3.16 18.32
C SER A 51 -6.20 -2.53 16.92
N THR A 52 -5.34 -1.52 16.80
CA THR A 52 -5.04 -0.85 15.53
C THR A 52 -4.39 -1.80 14.52
N ILE A 53 -3.44 -2.64 14.95
CA ILE A 53 -2.79 -3.65 14.10
C ILE A 53 -3.80 -4.68 13.59
N ILE A 54 -4.73 -5.13 14.43
CA ILE A 54 -5.80 -6.06 14.04
C ILE A 54 -6.72 -5.42 12.98
N ILE A 55 -7.18 -4.20 13.22
CA ILE A 55 -8.06 -3.48 12.28
C ILE A 55 -7.36 -3.29 10.93
N LEU A 56 -6.08 -2.89 10.94
CA LEU A 56 -5.28 -2.75 9.73
C LEU A 56 -5.11 -4.06 8.97
N THR A 57 -4.94 -5.18 9.70
CA THR A 57 -4.84 -6.51 9.10
C THR A 57 -6.13 -6.88 8.39
N ILE A 58 -7.29 -6.66 9.02
CA ILE A 58 -8.60 -6.93 8.41
C ILE A 58 -8.76 -6.10 7.13
N PHE A 59 -8.45 -4.81 7.17
CA PHE A 59 -8.53 -3.96 5.98
C PHE A 59 -7.56 -4.39 4.89
N LEU A 60 -6.32 -4.74 5.23
CA LEU A 60 -5.33 -5.22 4.27
C LEU A 60 -5.80 -6.47 3.52
N VAL A 61 -6.41 -7.42 4.23
CA VAL A 61 -6.94 -8.63 3.62
C VAL A 61 -8.12 -8.31 2.71
N ILE A 62 -9.11 -7.54 3.18
CA ILE A 62 -10.30 -7.18 2.38
C ILE A 62 -9.89 -6.41 1.12
N PHE A 63 -9.15 -5.32 1.28
CA PHE A 63 -8.72 -4.50 0.14
C PHE A 63 -7.72 -5.24 -0.76
N GLY A 64 -6.89 -6.12 -0.21
CA GLY A 64 -5.98 -6.98 -0.95
C GLY A 64 -6.72 -7.94 -1.88
N PHE A 65 -7.75 -8.62 -1.37
CA PHE A 65 -8.62 -9.48 -2.20
C PHE A 65 -9.34 -8.68 -3.28
N LEU A 66 -9.91 -7.52 -2.95
CA LEU A 66 -10.55 -6.64 -3.93
C LEU A 66 -9.56 -6.16 -4.99
N ALA A 67 -8.31 -5.85 -4.62
CA ALA A 67 -7.26 -5.45 -5.54
C ALA A 67 -6.85 -6.59 -6.48
N ILE A 68 -6.69 -7.81 -5.97
CA ILE A 68 -6.39 -8.99 -6.79
C ILE A 68 -7.52 -9.26 -7.78
N PHE A 69 -8.78 -9.29 -7.31
CA PHE A 69 -9.93 -9.50 -8.16
C PHE A 69 -10.07 -8.42 -9.23
N SER A 70 -9.87 -7.14 -8.84
CA SER A 70 -9.85 -6.03 -9.79
C SER A 70 -8.72 -6.18 -10.80
N ASN A 71 -7.52 -6.58 -10.39
CA ASN A 71 -6.41 -6.82 -11.31
C ASN A 71 -6.73 -7.94 -12.32
N MET A 72 -7.36 -9.03 -11.89
CA MET A 72 -7.74 -10.14 -12.78
C MET A 72 -8.71 -9.71 -13.88
N PHE A 73 -9.71 -8.88 -13.54
CA PHE A 73 -10.64 -8.33 -14.53
C PHE A 73 -9.94 -7.43 -15.56
N TYR A 74 -8.82 -6.80 -15.19
CA TYR A 74 -8.01 -5.92 -16.05
C TYR A 74 -6.66 -6.55 -16.42
N PHE A 75 -6.62 -7.87 -16.67
CA PHE A 75 -5.40 -8.65 -16.96
C PHE A 75 -4.51 -8.04 -18.06
N MET A 76 -5.10 -7.44 -19.09
CA MET A 76 -4.38 -6.83 -20.22
C MET A 76 -3.62 -5.53 -19.86
N GLN A 77 -3.77 -5.01 -18.64
CA GLN A 77 -3.05 -3.80 -18.23
C GLN A 77 -1.61 -4.12 -17.82
N GLY A 78 -0.66 -3.34 -18.34
CA GLY A 78 0.77 -3.47 -18.02
C GLY A 78 1.08 -3.61 -16.53
N ASN A 79 2.13 -4.40 -16.26
CA ASN A 79 2.62 -4.78 -14.92
C ASN A 79 1.61 -5.59 -14.09
N PHE A 80 0.74 -6.38 -14.74
CA PHE A 80 -0.24 -7.24 -14.06
C PHE A 80 0.40 -8.16 -13.01
N LEU A 81 1.40 -8.97 -13.41
CA LEU A 81 2.09 -9.90 -12.50
C LEU A 81 2.70 -9.20 -11.29
N PHE A 82 3.32 -8.04 -11.52
CA PHE A 82 3.88 -7.22 -10.45
C PHE A 82 2.81 -6.75 -9.46
N LYS A 83 1.64 -6.31 -9.93
CA LYS A 83 0.54 -5.88 -9.07
C LYS A 83 -0.03 -7.03 -8.25
N ILE A 84 -0.21 -8.21 -8.85
CA ILE A 84 -0.67 -9.40 -8.12
C ILE A 84 0.35 -9.77 -7.04
N PHE A 85 1.62 -9.90 -7.40
CA PHE A 85 2.70 -10.21 -6.47
C PHE A 85 2.78 -9.20 -5.32
N PHE A 86 2.70 -7.91 -5.63
CA PHE A 86 2.68 -6.84 -4.65
C PHE A 86 1.52 -6.96 -3.65
N ASN A 87 0.29 -7.18 -4.13
CA ASN A 87 -0.87 -7.34 -3.23
C ASN A 87 -0.76 -8.60 -2.38
N CYS A 88 -0.24 -9.70 -2.92
CA CYS A 88 0.03 -10.91 -2.14
C CYS A 88 1.02 -10.62 -1.01
N ILE A 89 2.15 -9.96 -1.29
CA ILE A 89 3.12 -9.57 -0.26
C ILE A 89 2.47 -8.69 0.81
N ALA A 90 1.66 -7.72 0.42
CA ALA A 90 0.96 -6.84 1.34
C ALA A 90 -0.01 -7.62 2.27
N MET A 91 -0.75 -8.58 1.71
CA MET A 91 -1.69 -9.41 2.46
C MET A 91 -1.00 -10.39 3.41
N PHE A 92 0.16 -10.94 3.04
CA PHE A 92 0.90 -11.88 3.88
C PHE A 92 1.69 -11.21 5.00
N MET A 93 1.95 -9.91 4.89
CA MET A 93 2.73 -9.14 5.87
C MET A 93 2.27 -9.35 7.31
N PRO A 94 0.97 -9.25 7.66
CA PRO A 94 0.54 -9.35 9.05
C PRO A 94 0.68 -10.75 9.64
N PHE A 95 0.78 -11.78 8.79
CA PHE A 95 0.89 -13.18 9.20
C PHE A 95 2.33 -13.65 9.39
N LEU A 96 3.30 -12.88 8.88
CA LEU A 96 4.72 -13.18 8.98
C LEU A 96 5.36 -12.61 10.25
N TYR A 97 4.56 -12.16 11.23
CA TYR A 97 5.04 -11.55 12.47
C TYR A 97 5.91 -12.54 13.27
N VAL A 98 7.21 -12.51 12.96
CA VAL A 98 8.25 -13.29 13.61
C VAL A 98 9.23 -12.29 14.21
N ASN A 99 9.58 -12.48 15.47
CA ASN A 99 10.43 -11.58 16.26
C ASN A 99 11.91 -11.65 15.82
N ASN A 100 12.20 -11.46 14.53
CA ASN A 100 13.49 -11.67 13.89
C ASN A 100 13.81 -10.57 12.87
N ALA A 101 15.10 -10.35 12.60
CA ALA A 101 15.59 -9.39 11.59
C ALA A 101 15.03 -9.64 10.18
N TRP A 102 14.64 -10.88 9.88
CA TRP A 102 13.97 -11.28 8.63
C TRP A 102 12.66 -10.53 8.40
N PHE A 103 11.92 -10.22 9.46
CA PHE A 103 10.67 -9.47 9.35
C PHE A 103 10.94 -8.02 8.90
N LEU A 104 11.98 -7.39 9.44
CA LEU A 104 12.39 -6.03 9.06
C LEU A 104 12.81 -5.97 7.58
N LEU A 105 13.51 -7.00 7.10
CA LEU A 105 13.84 -7.14 5.68
C LEU A 105 12.59 -7.27 4.80
N TYR A 106 11.56 -7.99 5.28
CA TYR A 106 10.28 -8.11 4.60
C TYR A 106 9.52 -6.77 4.53
N GLU A 107 9.51 -6.00 5.61
CA GLU A 107 8.91 -4.66 5.64
C GLU A 107 9.61 -3.70 4.67
N LEU A 108 10.95 -3.72 4.64
CA LEU A 108 11.74 -2.93 3.70
C LEU A 108 11.49 -3.35 2.25
N LEU A 109 11.40 -4.65 1.98
CA LEU A 109 11.05 -5.18 0.66
C LEU A 109 9.68 -4.65 0.22
N PHE A 110 8.66 -4.74 1.07
CA PHE A 110 7.34 -4.21 0.77
C PHE A 110 7.37 -2.70 0.49
N CYS A 111 8.03 -1.90 1.34
CA CYS A 111 8.16 -0.46 1.14
C CYS A 111 8.86 -0.14 -0.19
N GLY A 112 9.91 -0.90 -0.54
CA GLY A 112 10.61 -0.78 -1.81
C GLY A 112 9.71 -1.12 -3.02
N LEU A 113 8.91 -2.18 -2.92
CA LEU A 113 7.94 -2.55 -3.95
C LEU A 113 6.86 -1.48 -4.13
N PHE A 114 6.31 -0.97 -3.03
CA PHE A 114 5.29 0.09 -3.09
C PHE A 114 5.85 1.38 -3.68
N TRP A 115 7.06 1.78 -3.28
CA TRP A 115 7.74 2.93 -3.85
C TRP A 115 8.00 2.77 -5.35
N ASN A 116 8.44 1.59 -5.78
CA ASN A 116 8.59 1.27 -7.20
C ASN A 116 7.25 1.35 -7.95
N TYR A 117 6.16 0.85 -7.35
CA TYR A 117 4.82 0.96 -7.90
C TYR A 117 4.39 2.43 -8.13
N LEU A 118 4.61 3.31 -7.14
CA LEU A 118 4.32 4.73 -7.27
C LEU A 118 5.15 5.41 -8.37
N ARG A 119 6.43 5.05 -8.50
CA ARG A 119 7.30 5.54 -9.60
C ARG A 119 6.77 5.12 -10.96
N LEU A 120 6.36 3.87 -11.12
CA LEU A 120 5.77 3.36 -12.36
C LEU A 120 4.47 4.10 -12.71
N LEU A 121 3.63 4.38 -11.71
CA LEU A 121 2.41 5.17 -11.90
C LEU A 121 2.72 6.60 -12.36
N LYS A 122 3.71 7.26 -11.72
CA LYS A 122 4.13 8.62 -12.10
C LYS A 122 4.71 8.67 -13.51
N LYS A 123 5.55 7.69 -13.89
CA LYS A 123 6.11 7.59 -15.25
C LYS A 123 5.01 7.44 -16.31
N LYS A 124 4.02 6.58 -16.06
CA LYS A 124 2.88 6.38 -16.97
C LYS A 124 2.05 7.66 -17.13
N GLU A 125 1.83 8.40 -16.05
CA GLU A 125 1.09 9.66 -16.08
C GLU A 125 1.84 10.75 -16.85
N ASN A 126 3.15 10.89 -16.65
CA ASN A 126 3.97 11.84 -17.39
C ASN A 126 3.97 11.57 -18.90
N ASN A 127 4.08 10.31 -19.31
CA ASN A 127 4.01 9.93 -20.72
C ASN A 127 2.65 10.26 -21.36
N LEU A 128 1.56 10.09 -20.59
CA LEU A 128 0.21 10.45 -21.03
C LEU A 128 0.05 11.95 -21.23
N ARG A 129 0.55 12.76 -20.29
CA ARG A 129 0.54 14.23 -20.39
C ARG A 129 1.39 14.71 -21.56
N LEU A 130 2.57 14.12 -21.75
CA LEU A 130 3.46 14.47 -22.87
C LEU A 130 2.83 14.11 -24.23
N GLY A 131 2.18 12.95 -24.34
CA GLY A 131 1.44 12.56 -25.55
C GLY A 131 0.28 13.51 -25.87
N GLN A 132 -0.44 13.98 -24.85
CA GLN A 132 -1.50 14.99 -25.02
C GLN A 132 -0.95 16.38 -25.40
N ALA A 133 0.25 16.72 -24.94
CA ALA A 133 0.93 17.97 -25.31
C ALA A 133 1.48 17.94 -26.74
N LEU A 134 1.98 16.79 -27.21
CA LEU A 134 2.48 16.60 -28.58
C LEU A 134 1.38 16.45 -29.63
N PHE A 135 0.24 15.88 -29.25
CA PHE A 135 -0.94 15.76 -30.11
C PHE A 135 -2.14 16.40 -29.42
N PRO A 136 -2.23 17.75 -29.40
CA PRO A 136 -3.43 18.40 -28.93
C PRO A 136 -4.55 17.98 -29.89
N VAL A 137 -5.47 17.14 -29.41
CA VAL A 137 -6.72 16.87 -30.12
C VAL A 137 -7.40 18.22 -30.29
N SER A 138 -7.35 18.75 -31.52
CA SER A 138 -8.10 19.94 -31.91
C SER A 138 -9.55 19.65 -31.55
N LYS A 139 -10.06 20.35 -30.52
CA LYS A 139 -11.48 20.32 -30.19
C LYS A 139 -12.20 20.86 -31.42
N GLY A 140 -12.71 19.95 -32.24
CA GLY A 140 -13.57 20.27 -33.36
C GLY A 140 -14.75 21.07 -32.84
N HIS A 141 -14.73 22.37 -33.13
CA HIS A 141 -15.89 23.24 -33.15
C HIS A 141 -16.91 22.61 -34.11
N HIS A 142 -17.80 21.75 -33.62
CA HIS A 142 -19.04 21.48 -34.35
C HIS A 142 -20.01 22.62 -34.09
N LEU A 143 -19.94 23.56 -35.04
CA LEU A 143 -20.94 24.53 -35.44
C LEU A 143 -22.34 24.26 -34.89
N LYS A 144 -22.88 25.28 -34.19
CA LYS A 144 -24.31 25.56 -34.12
C LYS A 144 -24.88 25.58 -35.55
N THR A 145 -25.61 24.55 -35.94
CA THR A 145 -26.62 24.69 -36.99
C THR A 145 -27.93 25.06 -36.32
N ASN A 146 -28.23 26.36 -36.36
CA ASN A 146 -29.61 26.84 -36.31
C ASN A 146 -30.37 26.17 -37.46
N SER A 147 -31.44 25.44 -37.17
CA SER A 147 -32.53 25.26 -38.11
C SER A 147 -33.76 25.89 -37.49
N LYS A 148 -34.36 26.76 -38.29
CA LYS A 148 -35.66 27.43 -38.09
C LYS A 148 -36.79 26.42 -37.93
#